data_AF-A0A075X5W3-F1
#
_entry.id   AF-A0A075X5W3-F1
#
_cell.length_a   1.000
_cell.length_b   1.000
_cell.length_c   1.000
_cell.angle_alpha   90.00
_cell.angle_beta   90.00
_cell.angle_gamma   90.00
#
_symmetry.space_group_name_H-M   'P 1'
#
loop_
_entity.id
_entity.type
_entity.pdbx_description
1 polymer ?
#
loop_
_entity_poly.entity_id
_entity_poly.type
_entity_poly.pdbx_seq_one_letter_code
_entity_poly.pdbx_strand_id
1 'polypeptide(L)'
;DAQTETEMPTGSVSDEPFLGPLDIILLVCLLAGTAWYLLKGKKKENQASQFKSYSIQPTTVNTMTMVENSFIKKLQSSGRRLVVFYGSQTGTAEEFAGRLAKEGIRYQMKGMVADPEECNMEELLMLKDIDKSLAVFCLAT
;
A
#
# COMPACT_ATOMS: atom_id res chain seq x y z
N ASP A 1 -57.25 26.96 66.68
CA ASP A 1 -56.74 25.62 66.30
C ASP A 1 -57.17 25.25 64.91
N ALA A 2 -56.22 25.11 63.99
CA ALA A 2 -56.44 24.51 62.67
C ALA A 2 -55.09 23.99 62.14
N GLN A 3 -54.79 22.72 62.42
CA GLN A 3 -53.91 21.89 61.60
C GLN A 3 -54.80 21.09 60.66
N THR A 4 -54.55 21.09 59.34
CA THR A 4 -54.51 19.85 58.54
C THR A 4 -53.90 20.10 57.15
N GLU A 5 -52.79 19.40 56.91
CA GLU A 5 -52.28 18.75 55.69
C GLU A 5 -52.87 19.10 54.31
N THR A 6 -51.97 19.32 53.35
CA THR A 6 -52.09 18.70 52.02
C THR A 6 -50.70 18.31 51.53
N GLU A 7 -50.50 17.00 51.45
CA GLU A 7 -49.41 16.26 50.82
C GLU A 7 -49.21 16.65 49.35
N MET A 8 -47.95 16.75 48.90
CA MET A 8 -47.59 16.69 47.48
C MET A 8 -46.43 15.70 47.31
N PRO A 9 -46.50 14.79 46.32
CA PRO A 9 -45.68 13.60 46.26
C PRO A 9 -44.25 13.90 45.83
N THR A 10 -43.29 13.27 46.51
CA THR A 10 -41.90 13.14 46.10
C THR A 10 -41.81 12.32 44.81
N GLY A 11 -41.83 12.99 43.67
CA GLY A 11 -41.37 12.39 42.42
C GLY A 11 -39.86 12.15 42.52
N SER A 12 -39.45 10.89 42.54
CA SER A 12 -38.05 10.52 42.36
C SER A 12 -37.61 10.97 40.97
N VAL A 13 -36.89 12.08 40.90
CA VAL A 13 -36.16 12.48 39.69
C VAL A 13 -35.04 11.47 39.54
N SER A 14 -35.32 10.41 38.78
CA SER A 14 -34.28 9.59 38.19
C SER A 14 -33.52 10.50 37.25
N ASP A 15 -32.34 10.98 37.66
CA ASP A 15 -31.39 11.60 36.74
C ASP A 15 -31.00 10.52 35.73
N GLU A 16 -31.77 10.38 34.65
CA GLU A 16 -31.37 9.54 33.53
C GLU A 16 -30.10 10.16 32.95
N PRO A 17 -28.98 9.44 32.93
CA PRO A 17 -27.76 9.95 32.35
C PRO A 17 -28.05 10.29 30.88
N PHE A 18 -27.72 11.52 30.49
CA PHE A 18 -27.90 12.06 29.13
C PHE A 18 -27.32 11.15 28.03
N LEU A 19 -26.42 10.24 28.39
CA LEU A 19 -25.87 9.19 27.55
C LEU A 19 -26.42 7.84 28.00
N GLY A 20 -27.33 7.28 27.20
CA GLY A 20 -27.88 5.95 27.46
C GLY A 20 -26.83 4.84 27.31
N PRO A 21 -27.05 3.65 27.90
CA PRO A 21 -26.15 2.50 27.76
C PRO A 21 -25.86 2.12 26.30
N LEU A 22 -26.85 2.25 25.42
CA LEU A 22 -26.70 2.01 23.98
C LEU A 22 -25.77 3.03 23.30
N ASP A 23 -25.83 4.29 23.72
CA ASP A 23 -25.00 5.35 23.18
C ASP A 23 -23.54 5.16 23.60
N ILE A 24 -23.30 4.76 24.86
CA ILE A 24 -21.97 4.40 25.35
C ILE A 24 -21.39 3.22 24.55
N ILE A 25 -22.19 2.18 24.28
CA ILE A 25 -21.75 1.03 23.46
C ILE A 25 -21.39 1.51 22.04
N LEU A 26 -22.22 2.36 21.42
CA LEU A 26 -21.98 2.89 20.09
C LEU A 26 -20.70 3.73 20.04
N LEU A 27 -20.47 4.57 21.04
CA LEU A 27 -19.29 5.42 21.16
C LEU A 27 -18.02 4.58 21.33
N VAL A 28 -18.05 3.52 22.14
CA VAL A 28 -16.93 2.58 22.30
C VAL A 28 -16.67 1.83 21.00
N CYS A 29 -17.69 1.35 20.29
CA CYS A 29 -17.53 0.70 18.99
C CYS A 29 -16.92 1.65 17.94
N LEU A 30 -17.33 2.92 17.92
CA LEU A 30 -16.79 3.93 17.01
C LEU A 30 -15.31 4.23 17.30
N LEU A 31 -14.95 4.37 18.58
CA LEU A 31 -13.57 4.57 19.00
C LEU A 31 -12.69 3.35 18.71
N ALA A 32 -13.20 2.14 18.95
CA ALA A 32 -12.48 0.91 18.63
C ALA A 32 -12.28 0.74 17.11
N GLY A 33 -13.29 1.03 16.30
CA GLY A 33 -13.22 0.98 14.85
C GLY A 33 -12.23 1.99 14.27
N THR A 34 -12.23 3.23 14.77
CA THR A 34 -11.28 4.28 14.35
C THR A 34 -9.85 3.95 14.77
N ALA A 35 -9.63 3.47 16.00
CA ALA A 35 -8.32 3.01 16.45
C ALA A 35 -7.79 1.83 15.59
N TRP A 36 -8.64 0.85 15.27
CA TRP A 36 -8.26 -0.26 14.40
C TRP A 36 -7.91 0.21 12.98
N TYR A 37 -8.69 1.13 12.42
CA TYR A 37 -8.43 1.69 11.09
C TYR A 37 -7.08 2.42 11.03
N LEU A 38 -6.77 3.26 12.02
CA LEU A 38 -5.48 3.98 12.10
C LEU A 38 -4.29 3.04 12.30
N LEU A 39 -4.43 2.02 13.15
CA LEU A 39 -3.38 1.00 13.34
C LEU A 39 -3.16 0.15 12.08
N LYS A 40 -4.22 -0.12 11.30
CA LYS A 40 -4.12 -0.84 10.02
C LYS A 40 -3.49 0.03 8.92
N GLY A 41 -3.72 1.35 8.95
CA GLY A 41 -3.05 2.33 8.08
C GLY A 41 -1.54 2.38 8.28
N LYS A 42 -1.07 2.39 9.54
CA LYS A 42 0.37 2.38 9.87
C LYS A 42 1.11 1.12 9.37
N LYS A 43 0.42 -0.01 9.22
CA LYS A 43 1.02 -1.23 8.63
C LYS A 43 1.25 -1.15 7.11
N LYS A 44 0.61 -0.21 6.41
CA LYS A 44 0.83 0.02 4.97
C LYS A 44 1.88 1.10 4.66
N GLU A 45 2.32 1.87 5.64
CA GLU A 45 3.22 3.03 5.46
C GLU A 45 4.70 2.73 5.79
N ASN A 46 5.04 1.51 6.21
CA ASN A 46 6.44 1.08 6.40
C ASN A 46 7.15 0.65 5.09
N GLN A 47 6.60 0.99 3.92
CA GLN A 47 7.26 0.78 2.62
C GLN A 47 7.41 2.09 1.84
N ALA A 48 7.63 3.20 2.55
CA ALA A 48 7.94 4.49 1.95
C ALA A 48 9.06 5.20 2.74
N SER A 49 10.19 4.52 2.95
CA SER A 49 11.35 5.14 3.59
C SER A 49 12.65 4.41 3.28
N GLN A 50 13.10 4.47 2.03
CA GLN A 50 14.53 4.35 1.70
C GLN A 50 14.93 5.36 0.63
N PHE A 51 14.87 6.65 0.95
CA PHE A 51 15.73 7.63 0.31
C PHE A 51 17.08 7.57 1.03
N LYS A 52 17.95 6.64 0.62
CA LYS A 52 19.32 6.58 1.15
C LYS A 52 20.16 7.66 0.46
N SER A 53 20.68 8.55 1.28
CA SER A 53 21.69 9.56 0.97
C SER A 53 22.85 8.97 0.16
N TYR A 54 23.13 9.55 -1.01
CA TYR A 54 24.30 9.23 -1.81
C TYR A 54 25.56 9.78 -1.14
N SER A 55 26.34 8.88 -0.53
CA SER A 55 27.75 9.11 -0.27
C SER A 55 28.55 8.39 -1.35
N ILE A 56 29.28 9.14 -2.16
CA ILE A 56 30.10 8.64 -3.26
C ILE A 56 31.30 7.91 -2.64
N GLN A 57 31.33 6.59 -2.74
CA GLN A 57 32.53 5.78 -2.54
C GLN A 57 32.86 5.03 -3.85
N PRO A 58 34.14 4.94 -4.25
CA PRO A 58 34.55 4.33 -5.51
C PRO A 58 34.48 2.79 -5.46
N THR A 59 33.74 2.25 -6.43
CA THR A 59 33.68 0.92 -7.05
C THR A 59 34.38 -0.28 -6.38
N THR A 60 33.55 -1.21 -5.88
CA THR A 60 33.72 -2.66 -6.11
C THR A 60 32.40 -3.19 -6.67
N VAL A 61 32.42 -3.75 -7.87
CA VAL A 61 31.26 -4.38 -8.51
C VAL A 61 30.88 -5.63 -7.71
N ASN A 62 29.93 -5.46 -6.80
CA ASN A 62 29.46 -6.52 -5.93
C ASN A 62 28.33 -7.27 -6.63
N THR A 63 28.65 -8.37 -7.31
CA THR A 63 27.68 -9.26 -7.99
C THR A 63 26.60 -9.80 -7.05
N MET A 64 26.78 -9.68 -5.72
CA MET A 64 25.79 -10.09 -4.73
C MET A 64 24.60 -9.12 -4.58
N THR A 65 24.76 -7.82 -4.88
CA THR A 65 23.64 -6.85 -4.73
C THR A 65 22.62 -6.92 -5.88
N MET A 66 23.02 -7.45 -7.04
CA MET A 66 22.09 -7.73 -8.15
C MET A 66 21.15 -8.91 -7.86
N VAL A 67 21.64 -9.95 -7.16
CA VAL A 67 20.83 -11.13 -6.81
C VAL A 67 19.73 -10.80 -5.79
N GLU A 68 19.91 -9.75 -4.99
CA GLU A 68 18.88 -9.25 -4.06
C GLU A 68 17.82 -8.38 -4.75
N ASN A 69 18.11 -7.83 -5.94
CA ASN A 69 17.19 -6.99 -6.72
C ASN A 69 16.49 -7.71 -7.88
N SER A 70 16.33 -9.03 -7.78
CA SER A 70 15.59 -9.84 -8.75
C SER A 70 14.20 -9.27 -9.05
N PHE A 71 13.98 -8.82 -10.30
CA PHE A 71 12.68 -8.29 -10.73
C PHE A 71 11.62 -9.39 -10.78
N ILE A 72 12.03 -10.65 -10.98
CA ILE A 72 11.15 -11.83 -10.90
C ILE A 72 10.57 -11.98 -9.50
N LYS A 73 11.41 -11.89 -8.46
CA LYS A 73 10.93 -11.93 -7.06
C LYS A 73 9.99 -10.76 -6.78
N LYS A 74 10.26 -9.57 -7.32
CA LYS A 74 9.36 -8.40 -7.20
C LYS A 74 8.03 -8.65 -7.91
N LEU A 75 8.02 -9.23 -9.11
CA LEU A 75 6.80 -9.60 -9.85
C LEU A 75 5.96 -10.61 -9.06
N GLN A 76 6.58 -11.68 -8.58
CA GLN A 76 5.91 -12.74 -7.82
C GLN A 76 5.35 -12.23 -6.49
N SER A 77 6.17 -11.56 -5.69
CA SER A 77 5.76 -11.04 -4.36
C SER A 77 4.68 -9.96 -4.44
N SER A 78 4.68 -9.14 -5.50
CA SER A 78 3.66 -8.11 -5.71
C SER A 78 2.43 -8.58 -6.50
N GLY A 79 2.42 -9.84 -6.96
CA GLY A 79 1.37 -10.39 -7.81
C GLY A 79 1.24 -9.67 -9.16
N ARG A 80 2.33 -9.11 -9.66
CA ARG A 80 2.41 -8.45 -10.97
C ARG A 80 2.81 -9.47 -12.03
N ARG A 81 2.21 -9.35 -13.21
CA ARG A 81 2.34 -10.31 -14.31
C ARG A 81 2.90 -9.69 -15.59
N LEU A 82 3.00 -8.36 -15.61
CA LEU A 82 3.53 -7.59 -16.73
C LEU A 82 4.78 -6.84 -16.26
N VAL A 83 5.87 -6.95 -17.02
CA VAL A 83 7.06 -6.13 -16.87
C VAL A 83 7.30 -5.37 -18.17
N VAL A 84 7.58 -4.08 -18.07
CA VAL A 84 7.92 -3.24 -19.22
C VAL A 84 9.31 -2.67 -19.00
N PHE A 85 10.24 -3.10 -19.83
CA PHE A 85 11.60 -2.59 -19.87
C PHE A 85 11.67 -1.38 -20.80
N TYR A 86 12.50 -0.41 -20.46
CA TYR A 86 12.76 0.75 -21.32
C TYR A 86 14.25 0.91 -21.62
N GLY A 87 14.58 1.28 -22.85
CA GLY A 87 15.91 1.73 -23.23
C GLY A 87 15.78 3.09 -23.89
N SER A 88 16.17 4.17 -23.20
CA SER A 88 15.94 5.54 -23.66
C SER A 88 17.11 6.43 -23.27
N GLN A 89 17.58 7.25 -24.20
CA GLN A 89 18.64 8.23 -23.90
C GLN A 89 18.08 9.49 -23.21
N THR A 90 16.91 9.98 -23.66
CA THR A 90 16.28 11.21 -23.17
C THR A 90 14.98 10.96 -22.40
N GLY A 91 14.76 9.74 -21.89
CA GLY A 91 13.58 9.38 -21.08
C GLY A 91 12.25 9.18 -21.81
N THR A 92 12.16 9.39 -23.13
CA THR A 92 10.89 9.22 -23.87
C THR A 92 10.33 7.79 -23.81
N ALA A 93 11.19 6.76 -23.96
CA ALA A 93 10.73 5.37 -23.88
C ALA A 93 10.37 4.96 -22.45
N GLU A 94 10.97 5.60 -21.44
CA GLU A 94 10.63 5.40 -20.03
C GLU A 94 9.20 5.89 -19.74
N GLU A 95 8.84 7.08 -20.24
CA GLU A 95 7.47 7.57 -20.12
C GLU A 95 6.45 6.63 -20.76
N PHE A 96 6.77 6.10 -21.96
CA PHE A 96 5.89 5.14 -22.63
C PHE A 96 5.77 3.83 -21.86
N ALA A 97 6.88 3.31 -21.33
CA ALA A 97 6.86 2.12 -20.50
C ALA A 97 5.99 2.31 -19.24
N GLY A 98 6.08 3.48 -18.61
CA GLY A 98 5.22 3.88 -17.48
C GLY A 98 3.74 3.93 -17.83
N ARG A 99 3.39 4.47 -19.00
CA ARG A 99 1.99 4.49 -19.48
C ARG A 99 1.50 3.07 -19.78
N LEU A 100 2.30 2.27 -20.45
CA LEU A 100 1.95 0.89 -20.81
C LEU A 100 1.74 0.00 -19.58
N ALA A 101 2.62 0.10 -18.59
CA ALA A 101 2.49 -0.64 -17.33
C ALA A 101 1.20 -0.27 -16.57
N LYS A 102 0.75 0.99 -16.66
CA LYS A 102 -0.53 1.45 -16.09
C LYS A 102 -1.74 0.96 -16.89
N GLU A 103 -1.65 0.96 -18.22
CA GLU A 103 -2.72 0.45 -19.09
C GLU A 103 -2.97 -1.05 -18.93
N GLY A 104 -1.96 -1.83 -18.52
CA GLY A 104 -2.09 -3.26 -18.22
C GLY A 104 -3.23 -3.57 -17.24
N ILE A 105 -3.56 -2.65 -16.33
CA ILE A 105 -4.66 -2.81 -15.37
C ILE A 105 -6.00 -3.03 -16.07
N ARG A 106 -6.22 -2.42 -17.24
CA ARG A 106 -7.43 -2.61 -18.06
C ARG A 106 -7.59 -4.06 -18.53
N TYR A 107 -6.49 -4.77 -18.69
CA TYR A 107 -6.43 -6.17 -19.09
C TYR A 107 -6.23 -7.13 -17.92
N GLN A 108 -6.50 -6.70 -16.69
CA GLN A 108 -6.28 -7.47 -15.45
C GLN A 108 -4.81 -7.89 -15.24
N MET A 109 -3.86 -7.19 -15.87
CA MET A 109 -2.42 -7.43 -15.72
C MET A 109 -1.78 -6.26 -14.98
N LYS A 110 -1.37 -6.47 -13.73
CA LYS A 110 -0.63 -5.44 -13.01
C LYS A 110 0.80 -5.37 -13.57
N GLY A 111 1.14 -4.22 -14.16
CA GLY A 111 2.45 -3.93 -14.72
C GLY A 111 3.44 -3.34 -13.71
N MET A 112 4.73 -3.57 -13.93
CA MET A 112 5.81 -2.76 -13.39
C MET A 112 6.72 -2.27 -14.52
N VAL A 113 7.38 -1.15 -14.29
CA VAL A 113 8.45 -0.65 -15.16
C VAL A 113 9.78 -1.06 -14.52
N ALA A 114 10.73 -1.50 -15.33
CA ALA A 114 12.06 -1.88 -14.87
C ALA A 114 13.12 -1.39 -15.86
N ASP A 115 14.26 -0.95 -15.34
CA ASP A 115 15.42 -0.65 -16.17
C ASP A 115 16.16 -1.96 -16.52
N PRO A 116 16.41 -2.25 -17.81
CA PRO A 116 17.20 -3.41 -18.21
C PRO A 116 18.64 -3.41 -17.67
N GLU A 117 19.24 -2.25 -17.37
CA GLU A 117 20.61 -2.16 -16.84
C GLU A 117 20.69 -2.48 -15.34
N GLU A 118 19.60 -2.28 -14.60
CA GLU A 118 19.51 -2.60 -13.17
C GLU A 118 19.04 -4.05 -12.93
N CYS A 119 18.61 -4.75 -13.98
CA CYS A 119 18.04 -6.10 -13.90
C CYS A 119 18.98 -7.15 -14.49
N ASN A 120 19.12 -8.29 -13.80
CA ASN A 120 19.78 -9.45 -14.41
C ASN A 120 18.86 -10.10 -15.46
N MET A 121 19.19 -9.94 -16.74
CA MET A 121 18.43 -10.50 -17.87
C MET A 121 18.40 -12.02 -17.91
N GLU A 122 19.30 -12.73 -17.22
CA GLU A 122 19.24 -14.18 -17.11
C GLU A 122 17.96 -14.65 -16.39
N GLU A 123 17.44 -13.82 -15.47
CA GLU A 123 16.19 -14.11 -14.76
C GLU A 123 14.95 -14.02 -15.66
N LEU A 124 15.06 -13.40 -16.84
CA LEU A 124 13.97 -13.35 -17.81
C LEU A 124 13.52 -14.77 -18.23
N LEU A 125 14.41 -15.76 -18.15
CA LEU A 125 14.09 -17.17 -18.35
C LEU A 125 13.12 -17.74 -17.29
N MET A 126 13.13 -17.18 -16.07
CA MET A 126 12.23 -17.57 -14.98
C MET A 126 10.85 -16.92 -15.09
N LEU A 127 10.66 -15.98 -16.03
CA LEU A 127 9.36 -15.34 -16.27
C LEU A 127 8.27 -16.38 -16.66
N LYS A 128 8.69 -17.52 -17.23
CA LYS A 128 7.82 -18.66 -17.56
C LYS A 128 7.13 -19.29 -16.34
N ASP A 129 7.72 -19.13 -15.15
CA ASP A 129 7.19 -19.72 -13.92
C ASP A 129 6.00 -18.91 -13.38
N ILE A 130 5.80 -17.69 -13.90
CA ILE A 130 4.65 -16.83 -13.61
C ILE A 130 3.57 -17.11 -14.65
N ASP A 131 2.39 -17.53 -14.20
CA ASP A 131 1.25 -17.78 -15.09
C ASP A 131 0.90 -16.50 -15.89
N LYS A 132 0.58 -16.64 -17.18
CA LYS A 132 0.25 -15.57 -18.14
C LYS A 132 1.10 -14.30 -17.94
N SER A 133 2.41 -14.48 -17.88
CA SER A 133 3.36 -13.38 -17.78
C SER A 133 3.64 -12.76 -19.14
N LEU A 134 3.96 -11.47 -19.13
CA LEU A 134 4.32 -10.72 -20.34
C LEU A 134 5.49 -9.78 -20.04
N ALA A 135 6.49 -9.78 -20.92
CA ALA A 135 7.57 -8.82 -20.93
C ALA A 135 7.47 -7.97 -22.19
N VAL A 136 7.54 -6.65 -22.04
CA VAL A 136 7.52 -5.69 -23.17
C VAL A 136 8.79 -4.85 -23.10
N PHE A 137 9.35 -4.51 -24.27
CA PHE A 137 10.55 -3.70 -24.38
C PHE A 137 10.24 -2.43 -25.19
N CYS A 138 10.36 -1.27 -24.56
CA CYS A 138 10.27 0.05 -25.19
C CYS A 138 11.68 0.57 -25.45
N LEU A 139 12.20 0.32 -26.65
CA LEU A 139 13.58 0.67 -27.02
C LEU A 139 13.58 1.86 -27.99
N ALA A 140 14.32 2.92 -27.64
CA ALA A 140 14.69 3.99 -28.54
C ALA A 140 15.95 3.58 -29.34
N THR A 141 16.03 3.99 -30.61
CA THR A 141 17.14 3.72 -31.53
C THR A 141 17.86 5.00 -31.93
#